data_AF-A0A645BWU0-F1
#
_entry.id   AF-A0A645BWU0-F1
#
_cell.length_a   1.000
_cell.length_b   1.000
_cell.length_c   1.000
_cell.angle_alpha   90.00
_cell.angle_beta   90.00
_cell.angle_gamma   90.00
#
_symmetry.space_group_name_H-M   'P 1'
#
loop_
_entity.id
_entity.type
_entity.pdbx_description
1 polymer ?
#
loop_
_entity_poly.entity_id
_entity_poly.type
_entity_poly.pdbx_seq_one_letter_code
_entity_poly.pdbx_strand_id
1 'polypeptide(L)'
;MGLKLPFPKWLANTQVEVWLEGTNTDGDYEEKLIYEGKCIYTDKAKQVLNAERQLILLSGKAVIEGSIYSEYFEGYVKVNGVKKKIYSIEKPLNPDGTVFSTELNLQ
;
A
#
# COMPACT_ATOMS: atom_id res chain seq x y z
N MET A 1 1.41 -18.11 -22.58
CA MET A 1 2.28 -17.07 -22.00
C MET A 1 1.40 -15.83 -21.87
N GLY A 2 0.99 -15.47 -20.65
CA GLY A 2 -0.01 -14.43 -20.45
C GLY A 2 0.54 -13.02 -20.73
N LEU A 3 -0.36 -12.06 -20.89
CA LEU A 3 -0.01 -10.65 -21.12
C LEU A 3 0.31 -9.98 -19.77
N LYS A 4 1.46 -9.31 -19.69
CA LYS A 4 1.79 -8.39 -18.61
C LYS A 4 1.50 -6.96 -19.05
N LEU A 5 0.64 -6.26 -18.30
CA LEU A 5 0.30 -4.88 -18.64
C LEU A 5 1.39 -3.92 -18.17
N PRO A 6 1.70 -2.86 -18.95
CA PRO A 6 2.67 -1.86 -18.54
C PRO A 6 2.11 -1.02 -17.38
N PHE A 7 2.91 -0.83 -16.33
CA PHE A 7 2.57 0.07 -15.25
C PHE A 7 2.83 1.53 -15.67
N PRO A 8 1.92 2.49 -15.40
CA PRO A 8 2.07 3.88 -15.82
C PRO A 8 3.06 4.66 -14.94
N LYS A 9 4.36 4.37 -15.09
CA LYS A 9 5.46 4.97 -14.31
C LYS A 9 5.50 6.50 -14.38
N TRP A 10 5.01 7.09 -15.47
CA TRP A 10 4.95 8.55 -15.64
C TRP A 10 3.99 9.23 -14.64
N LEU A 11 3.05 8.50 -14.05
CA LEU A 11 2.19 8.99 -12.97
C LEU A 11 2.83 8.81 -11.58
N ALA A 12 3.86 7.96 -11.45
CA ALA A 12 4.52 7.67 -10.19
C ALA A 12 5.53 8.77 -9.86
N ASN A 13 5.05 9.89 -9.33
CA ASN A 13 5.83 11.10 -9.08
C ASN A 13 6.03 11.42 -7.59
N THR A 14 5.34 10.70 -6.70
CA THR A 14 5.35 10.97 -5.26
C THR A 14 6.29 9.99 -4.55
N GLN A 15 7.28 10.51 -3.84
CA GLN A 15 8.20 9.69 -3.03
C GLN A 15 7.48 9.19 -1.77
N VAL A 16 7.59 7.89 -1.50
CA VAL A 16 7.00 7.24 -0.33
C VAL A 16 7.93 6.21 0.28
N GLU A 17 7.75 5.99 1.58
CA GLU A 17 8.32 4.85 2.31
C GLU A 17 7.18 4.02 2.87
N VAL A 18 7.23 2.71 2.68
CA VAL A 18 6.27 1.76 3.26
C VAL A 18 6.97 0.97 4.35
N TRP A 19 6.39 1.04 5.54
CA TRP A 19 6.89 0.38 6.73
C TRP A 19 5.89 -0.68 7.18
N LEU A 20 6.39 -1.88 7.41
CA LEU A 20 5.70 -2.95 8.11
C LEU A 20 5.79 -2.65 9.62
N GLU A 21 4.68 -2.82 10.33
CA GLU A 21 4.60 -2.83 11.80
C GLU A 21 4.15 -4.22 12.23
N GLY A 22 4.80 -4.79 13.24
CA GLY A 22 4.43 -6.10 13.76
C GLY A 22 5.06 -6.40 15.11
N THR A 23 4.88 -7.64 15.55
CA THR A 23 5.50 -8.16 16.77
C THR A 23 6.41 -9.31 16.38
N ASN A 24 7.67 -9.26 16.81
CA ASN A 24 8.62 -10.34 16.55
C ASN A 24 8.30 -11.56 17.45
N THR A 25 9.02 -12.67 17.25
CA THR A 25 8.85 -13.91 18.02
C THR A 25 9.06 -13.72 19.53
N ASP A 26 9.84 -12.72 19.93
CA ASP A 26 10.16 -12.37 21.31
C ASP A 26 9.13 -11.45 21.97
N GLY A 27 8.11 -11.00 21.24
CA GLY A 27 7.06 -10.11 21.74
C GLY A 27 7.39 -8.62 21.63
N ASP A 28 8.54 -8.26 21.06
CA ASP A 28 8.93 -6.87 20.84
C ASP A 28 8.29 -6.30 19.58
N TYR A 29 8.01 -5.00 19.63
CA TYR A 29 7.54 -4.25 18.49
C TYR A 29 8.65 -4.07 17.44
N GLU A 30 8.38 -4.48 16.20
CA GLU A 30 9.31 -4.35 15.09
C GLU A 30 8.70 -3.47 13.99
N GLU A 31 9.49 -2.48 13.52
CA GLU A 31 9.21 -1.74 12.30
C GLU A 31 10.25 -2.08 11.24
N LYS A 32 9.80 -2.38 10.02
CA LYS A 32 10.69 -2.71 8.91
C LYS A 32 10.31 -1.95 7.66
N LEU A 33 11.29 -1.22 7.09
CA LEU A 33 11.14 -0.62 5.77
C LEU A 33 11.10 -1.72 4.71
N ILE A 34 9.96 -1.85 4.02
CA ILE A 34 9.76 -2.86 2.97
C ILE A 34 9.81 -2.26 1.57
N TYR A 35 9.60 -0.95 1.44
CA TYR A 35 9.66 -0.26 0.16
C TYR A 35 10.03 1.21 0.34
N GLU A 36 10.94 1.70 -0.51
CA GLU A 36 11.24 3.11 -0.66
C GLU A 36 11.29 3.43 -2.16
N GLY A 37 10.52 4.42 -2.59
CA GLY A 37 10.48 4.78 -4.01
C GLY A 37 9.30 5.66 -4.38
N LYS A 38 9.05 5.77 -5.69
CA LYS A 38 7.95 6.57 -6.22
C LYS A 38 6.68 5.74 -6.38
N CYS A 39 5.56 6.32 -5.99
CA CYS A 39 4.23 5.75 -6.21
C CYS A 39 3.32 6.75 -6.93
N ILE A 40 2.21 6.23 -7.46
CA ILE A 40 1.07 7.06 -7.87
C ILE A 40 0.27 7.32 -6.60
N TYR A 41 0.29 8.57 -6.14
CA TYR A 41 -0.44 8.98 -4.95
C TYR A 41 -1.75 9.67 -5.31
N THR A 42 -2.85 9.22 -4.71
CA THR A 42 -4.15 9.87 -4.81
C THR A 42 -4.51 10.44 -3.44
N ASP A 43 -4.44 11.75 -3.29
CA ASP A 43 -4.88 12.46 -2.09
C ASP A 43 -6.40 12.70 -2.18
N LYS A 44 -7.18 11.78 -1.62
CA LYS A 44 -8.64 11.88 -1.66
C LYS A 44 -9.25 11.28 -0.40
N ALA A 45 -10.06 12.09 0.26
CA ALA A 45 -10.91 11.63 1.35
C ALA A 45 -12.03 10.72 0.81
N LYS A 46 -12.15 9.51 1.36
CA LYS A 46 -13.25 8.58 1.06
C LYS A 46 -13.78 7.96 2.34
N GLN A 47 -15.09 8.04 2.55
CA GLN A 47 -15.74 7.32 3.64
C GLN A 47 -16.09 5.89 3.19
N VAL A 48 -15.76 4.90 4.02
CA VAL A 48 -16.06 3.49 3.80
C VAL A 48 -16.69 2.88 5.05
N LEU A 49 -17.66 1.98 4.86
CA LEU A 49 -18.20 1.19 5.95
C LEU A 49 -17.32 -0.03 6.14
N ASN A 50 -16.78 -0.25 7.34
CA ASN A 50 -16.01 -1.45 7.65
C ASN A 50 -16.95 -2.64 7.95
N ALA A 51 -16.37 -3.83 8.16
CA ALA A 51 -17.11 -5.04 8.49
C ALA A 51 -17.96 -4.91 9.79
N GLU A 52 -17.54 -4.03 10.70
CA GLU A 52 -18.20 -3.73 11.97
C GLU A 52 -19.30 -2.65 11.84
N ARG A 53 -19.63 -2.23 10.61
CA ARG A 53 -20.58 -1.14 10.31
C ARG A 53 -20.17 0.23 10.86
N GLN A 54 -18.89 0.42 11.14
CA GLN A 54 -18.32 1.71 11.48
C GLN A 54 -17.93 2.45 10.20
N LEU A 55 -18.11 3.76 10.24
CA LEU A 55 -17.78 4.64 9.14
C LEU A 55 -16.33 5.12 9.32
N ILE A 56 -15.45 4.68 8.43
CA ILE A 56 -14.01 5.00 8.46
C ILE A 56 -13.69 5.99 7.34
N LEU A 57 -12.87 6.99 7.66
CA LEU A 57 -12.35 7.95 6.70
C LEU A 57 -10.98 7.51 6.20
N LEU A 58 -10.88 7.19 4.91
CA LEU A 58 -9.61 7.01 4.22
C LEU A 58 -9.11 8.37 3.74
N SER A 59 -7.84 8.66 3.95
CA SER A 59 -7.20 9.93 3.60
C SER A 59 -6.36 9.86 2.31
N GLY A 60 -6.26 8.71 1.65
CA GLY A 60 -5.63 8.60 0.34
C GLY A 60 -5.39 7.17 -0.12
N LYS A 61 -4.75 7.05 -1.29
CA LYS A 61 -4.31 5.77 -1.87
C LYS A 61 -2.91 5.91 -2.46
N ALA A 62 -2.03 4.95 -2.18
CA ALA A 62 -0.71 4.83 -2.81
C ALA A 62 -0.67 3.58 -3.69
N VAL A 63 -0.30 3.73 -4.96
CA VAL A 63 -0.20 2.62 -5.92
C VAL A 63 1.24 2.46 -6.38
N ILE A 64 1.81 1.29 -6.11
CA ILE A 64 3.21 0.95 -6.38
C ILE A 64 3.25 -0.18 -7.42
N GLU A 65 4.21 -0.13 -8.35
CA GLU A 65 4.38 -1.17 -9.36
C GLU A 65 4.75 -2.53 -8.72
N GLY A 66 4.07 -3.59 -9.14
CA GLY A 66 4.37 -4.96 -8.71
C GLY A 66 4.05 -5.27 -7.25
N SER A 67 4.63 -6.34 -6.73
CA SER A 67 4.48 -6.77 -5.34
C SER A 67 5.62 -6.22 -4.50
N ILE A 68 5.32 -5.36 -3.52
CA ILE A 68 6.33 -4.83 -2.59
C ILE A 68 6.64 -5.77 -1.42
N TYR A 69 5.72 -6.70 -1.14
CA TYR A 69 5.85 -7.70 -0.08
C TYR A 69 5.10 -8.96 -0.47
N SER A 70 5.58 -10.14 -0.06
CA SER A 70 4.95 -11.43 -0.39
C SER A 70 3.62 -11.61 0.34
N GLU A 71 3.58 -11.27 1.62
CA GLU A 71 2.44 -11.54 2.50
C GLU A 71 1.54 -10.31 2.68
N TYR A 72 0.46 -10.47 3.44
CA TYR A 72 -0.29 -9.34 4.00
C TYR A 72 0.43 -8.86 5.26
N PHE A 73 0.45 -7.55 5.47
CA PHE A 73 1.11 -6.94 6.61
C PHE A 73 0.30 -5.75 7.10
N GLU A 74 0.48 -5.40 8.37
CA GLU A 74 0.04 -4.14 8.93
C GLU A 74 1.20 -3.14 8.92
N GLY A 75 0.87 -1.85 8.93
CA GLY A 75 1.89 -0.81 9.02
C GLY A 75 1.43 0.54 8.51
N TYR A 76 2.38 1.32 8.00
CA TYR A 76 2.14 2.69 7.59
C TYR A 76 2.92 3.08 6.34
N VAL A 77 2.46 4.15 5.70
CA VAL A 77 3.16 4.82 4.61
C VAL A 77 3.56 6.21 5.06
N LYS A 78 4.82 6.59 4.87
CA LYS A 78 5.26 7.99 4.96
C LYS A 78 5.15 8.61 3.58
N VAL A 79 4.32 9.63 3.46
CA VAL A 79 4.16 10.43 2.23
C VAL A 79 4.43 11.88 2.58
N ASN A 80 5.43 12.50 1.95
CA ASN A 80 5.83 13.89 2.23
C ASN A 80 6.07 14.18 3.73
N GLY A 81 6.65 13.21 4.46
CA GLY A 81 6.90 13.32 5.90
C GLY A 81 5.69 13.05 6.80
N VAL A 82 4.50 12.83 6.24
CA VAL A 82 3.28 12.48 6.99
C VAL A 82 3.13 10.96 7.06
N LYS A 83 3.09 10.41 8.29
CA LYS A 83 2.78 9.01 8.55
C LYS A 83 1.27 8.79 8.42
N LYS A 84 0.86 7.91 7.51
CA LYS A 84 -0.53 7.49 7.29
C LYS A 84 -0.67 5.99 7.50
N LYS A 85 -1.68 5.54 8.23
CA LYS A 85 -1.84 4.11 8.55
C LYS A 85 -2.38 3.36 7.33
N ILE A 86 -1.88 2.15 7.09
CA ILE A 86 -2.44 1.27 6.06
C ILE A 86 -3.73 0.67 6.60
N TYR A 87 -4.84 0.97 5.94
CA TYR A 87 -6.15 0.38 6.25
C TYR A 87 -6.35 -0.95 5.51
N SER A 88 -5.99 -1.00 4.23
CA SER A 88 -6.09 -2.22 3.44
C SER A 88 -5.08 -2.25 2.30
N ILE A 89 -4.76 -3.47 1.87
CA ILE A 89 -3.81 -3.77 0.80
C ILE A 89 -4.53 -4.53 -0.30
N GLU A 90 -4.40 -4.07 -1.54
CA GLU A 90 -4.93 -4.74 -2.73
C GLU A 90 -3.77 -5.08 -3.67
N LYS A 91 -3.76 -6.30 -4.24
CA LYS A 91 -2.75 -6.76 -5.19
C LYS A 91 -3.44 -7.20 -6.49
N PRO A 92 -3.92 -6.26 -7.33
CA PRO A 92 -4.49 -6.62 -8.62
C PRO A 92 -3.50 -7.44 -9.44
N LEU A 93 -4.01 -8.49 -10.08
CA LEU A 93 -3.20 -9.40 -10.89
C LEU A 93 -3.27 -9.01 -12.37
N ASN A 94 -2.14 -9.21 -13.05
CA ASN A 94 -2.07 -9.21 -14.50
C ASN A 94 -2.82 -10.43 -15.06
N PRO A 95 -3.21 -10.39 -16.35
CA PRO A 95 -3.73 -11.56 -17.07
C PRO A 95 -2.82 -12.80 -17.02
N ASP A 96 -1.51 -12.63 -16.82
CA ASP A 96 -0.53 -13.71 -16.66
C ASP A 96 -0.43 -14.27 -15.23
N GLY A 97 -1.19 -13.72 -14.27
CA GLY A 97 -1.22 -14.12 -12.87
C GLY A 97 -0.16 -13.44 -11.99
N THR A 98 0.74 -12.63 -12.55
CA THR A 98 1.70 -11.84 -11.76
C THR A 98 1.02 -10.64 -11.11
N VAL A 99 1.56 -10.12 -10.00
CA VAL A 99 1.04 -8.89 -9.37
C VAL A 99 1.31 -7.69 -10.27
N PHE A 100 0.26 -6.96 -10.65
CA PHE A 100 0.35 -5.74 -11.43
C PHE A 100 0.83 -4.56 -10.58
N SER A 101 0.21 -4.37 -9.42
CA SER A 101 0.54 -3.31 -8.48
C SER A 101 0.21 -3.72 -7.05
N THR A 102 0.83 -3.03 -6.10
CA THR A 102 0.40 -3.02 -4.69
C THR A 102 -0.31 -1.70 -4.44
N GLU A 103 -1.59 -1.76 -4.11
CA GLU A 103 -2.39 -0.60 -3.75
C GLU A 103 -2.61 -0.56 -2.24
N LEU A 104 -2.25 0.55 -1.63
CA LEU A 104 -2.37 0.79 -0.19
C LEU A 104 -3.44 1.86 0.03
N ASN A 105 -4.55 1.48 0.67
CA ASN A 105 -5.56 2.43 1.12
C ASN A 105 -5.14 2.98 2.48
N LEU A 106 -5.10 4.30 2.60
CA LEU A 106 -4.51 4.98 3.74
C LEU A 106 -5.57 5.66 4.60
N GLN A 107 -5.39 5.60 5.92
CA GLN A 107 -6.14 6.33 6.92
C GLN A 107 -5.31 7.51 7.44
#